data_AF-A0A2N2IKP5-F1
#
_entry.id   AF-A0A2N2IKP5-F1
#
_cell.length_a   1.000
_cell.length_b   1.000
_cell.length_c   1.000
_cell.angle_alpha   90.00
_cell.angle_beta   90.00
_cell.angle_gamma   90.00
#
_symmetry.space_group_name_H-M   'P 1'
#
loop_
_entity.id
_entity.type
_entity.pdbx_description
1 polymer ?
#
loop_
_entity_poly.entity_id
_entity_poly.type
_entity_poly.pdbx_seq_one_letter_code
_entity_poly.pdbx_strand_id
1 'polypeptide(L)' 'MSRKKISTTIYITPEQADRLKLLHERTKVPVAVYIREGIDLVLERYDHMLPGQMTLVSDGTSKDR' A
#
# COMPACT_ATOMS: atom_id res chain seq x y z
N MET A 1 -1.60 13.02 -12.36
CA MET A 1 -2.44 12.05 -13.08
C MET A 1 -3.26 11.26 -12.07
N SER A 2 -4.59 11.23 -12.19
CA SER A 2 -5.47 10.50 -11.24
C SER A 2 -5.10 9.01 -11.23
N ARG A 3 -4.59 8.51 -10.10
CA ARG A 3 -4.21 7.09 -9.94
C ARG A 3 -5.48 6.25 -9.97
N LYS A 4 -5.82 5.69 -11.15
CA LYS A 4 -7.00 4.82 -11.31
C LYS A 4 -6.84 3.62 -10.38
N LYS A 5 -7.83 3.38 -9.52
CA LYS A 5 -7.85 2.19 -8.66
C LYS A 5 -8.18 0.97 -9.53
N ILE A 6 -7.37 -0.08 -9.41
CA ILE A 6 -7.62 -1.38 -10.06
C ILE A 6 -8.17 -2.33 -8.99
N SER A 7 -9.27 -3.01 -9.28
CA SER A 7 -9.79 -4.07 -8.43
C SER A 7 -9.08 -5.38 -8.79
N THR A 8 -8.48 -6.04 -7.80
CA THR A 8 -7.73 -7.29 -8.01
C THR A 8 -8.15 -8.32 -6.97
N THR A 9 -8.46 -9.53 -7.41
CA THR A 9 -8.71 -10.69 -6.54
C THR A 9 -7.37 -11.36 -6.23
N ILE A 10 -7.11 -11.64 -4.95
CA ILE A 10 -5.88 -12.32 -4.49
C ILE A 10 -6.23 -13.55 -3.67
N TYR A 11 -5.30 -14.51 -3.62
CA TYR A 11 -5.37 -15.64 -2.69
C TYR A 11 -4.59 -15.30 -1.42
N ILE A 12 -5.18 -15.62 -0.26
CA ILE A 12 -4.56 -15.51 1.06
C ILE A 12 -4.88 -16.78 1.85
N THR A 13 -4.12 -17.05 2.91
CA THR A 13 -4.42 -18.20 3.78
C THR A 13 -5.68 -17.92 4.62
N PRO A 14 -6.40 -18.97 5.08
CA PRO A 14 -7.55 -18.80 5.98
C PRO A 14 -7.21 -18.00 7.24
N GLU A 15 -6.06 -18.27 7.84
CA GLU A 15 -5.58 -17.57 9.03
C GLU A 15 -5.33 -16.07 8.76
N GLN A 16 -4.81 -15.71 7.58
CA GLN A 16 -4.66 -14.31 7.19
C GLN A 16 -6.03 -13.63 7.05
N ALA A 17 -7.02 -14.31 6.47
CA ALA A 17 -8.37 -13.79 6.34
C ALA A 17 -9.02 -13.51 7.71
N ASP A 18 -8.91 -14.46 8.64
CA ASP A 18 -9.46 -14.33 10.00
C ASP A 18 -8.82 -13.18 10.76
N ARG A 19 -7.49 -13.06 10.69
CA ARG A 19 -6.74 -11.96 11.34
C ARG A 19 -7.10 -10.60 10.75
N LEU A 20 -7.23 -10.48 9.42
CA LEU A 20 -7.65 -9.23 8.76
C LEU A 20 -9.08 -8.84 9.12
N LYS A 21 -9.98 -9.82 9.22
CA LYS A 21 -11.37 -9.58 9.66
C LYS A 21 -11.42 -9.06 11.09
N LEU A 22 -10.71 -9.70 12.01
CA LEU A 22 -10.63 -9.23 13.41
C LEU A 22 -10.04 -7.82 13.50
N LEU A 23 -9.03 -7.52 12.69
CA LEU A 23 -8.42 -6.19 12.63
C LEU A 23 -9.41 -5.13 12.13
N HIS A 24 -10.17 -5.44 11.07
CA HIS A 24 -11.25 -4.57 10.58
C HIS A 24 -12.32 -4.36 11.66
N GLU A 25 -12.75 -5.41 12.35
CA GLU A 25 -13.78 -5.31 13.39
C GLU A 25 -13.37 -4.38 14.53
N ARG A 26 -12.09 -4.38 14.93
CA ARG A 26 -11.55 -3.53 16.00
C ARG A 26 -11.28 -2.09 15.57
N THR A 27 -10.77 -1.89 14.35
CA THR A 27 -10.31 -0.57 13.88
C THR A 27 -11.34 0.17 13.04
N LYS A 28 -12.33 -0.54 12.50
CA LYS A 28 -13.30 -0.08 11.50
C LYS A 28 -12.69 0.36 10.17
N VAL A 29 -11.39 0.14 9.97
CA VAL A 29 -10.69 0.41 8.71
C VAL A 29 -10.94 -0.75 7.74
N PRO A 30 -11.31 -0.49 6.47
CA PRO A 30 -11.55 -1.56 5.49
C PRO A 30 -10.32 -2.46 5.27
N VAL A 31 -10.53 -3.77 5.13
CA VAL A 31 -9.45 -4.76 4.88
C VAL A 31 -8.55 -4.39 3.69
N ALA A 32 -9.13 -3.80 2.64
CA ALA A 32 -8.40 -3.35 1.45
C ALA A 32 -7.38 -2.22 1.72
N VAL A 33 -7.48 -1.51 2.84
CA VAL A 33 -6.47 -0.54 3.26
C VAL A 33 -5.23 -1.28 3.75
N TYR A 34 -5.38 -2.22 4.67
CA TYR A 34 -4.27 -3.03 5.20
C TYR A 34 -3.58 -3.89 4.13
N ILE A 35 -4.33 -4.45 3.17
CA ILE A 35 -3.73 -5.18 2.06
C ILE A 35 -2.82 -4.26 1.24
N ARG A 36 -3.25 -3.02 0.97
CA ARG A 36 -2.44 -2.04 0.22
C ARG A 36 -1.23 -1.58 1.03
N GLU A 37 -1.39 -1.30 2.33
CA GLU A 37 -0.27 -0.99 3.21
C GLU A 37 0.77 -2.11 3.23
N GLY A 38 0.33 -3.37 3.30
CA GLY A 38 1.21 -4.52 3.21
C GLY A 38 1.93 -4.60 1.86
N ILE A 39 1.25 -4.31 0.76
CA ILE A 39 1.86 -4.23 -0.58
C ILE A 39 2.90 -3.10 -0.63
N ASP A 40 2.57 -1.91 -0.14
CA ASP A 40 3.46 -0.75 -0.15
C ASP A 40 4.74 -1.03 0.66
N LEU A 41 4.61 -1.63 1.85
CA LEU A 41 5.75 -2.04 2.70
C LEU A 41 6.67 -3.07 2.02
N VAL A 42 6.09 -3.99 1.24
CA VAL A 42 6.88 -4.98 0.49
C VAL A 42 7.56 -4.32 -0.71
N LEU A 43 6.86 -3.46 -1.44
CA LEU A 43 7.42 -2.75 -2.59
C LEU A 43 8.56 -1.82 -2.18
N GLU A 44 8.43 -1.09 -1.07
CA GLU A 44 9.49 -0.26 -0.52
C GLU A 44 10.75 -1.11 -0.20
N ARG A 45 10.56 -2.29 0.40
CA ARG A 45 11.66 -3.22 0.71
C ARG A 45 12.41 -3.70 -0.53
N TYR A 46 11.69 -3.94 -1.62
CA TYR A 46 12.24 -4.52 -2.86
C TYR A 46 12.45 -3.47 -3.97
N ASP A 47 12.39 -2.18 -3.65
CA ASP A 47 12.51 -1.09 -4.62
C ASP A 47 13.80 -1.20 -5.47
N HIS A 48 14.91 -1.55 -4.82
CA HIS A 48 16.21 -1.79 -5.46
C HIS A 48 16.23 -2.95 -6.49
N MET A 49 15.27 -3.87 -6.43
CA MET A 49 15.13 -4.98 -7.39
C MET A 49 14.20 -4.63 -8.56
N LEU A 50 13.44 -3.55 -8.45
CA LEU A 50 12.59 -3.07 -9.53
C LEU A 50 13.47 -2.29 -10.52
N PRO A 51 13.43 -2.59 -11.83
CA PRO A 51 14.23 -1.87 -12.81
C PRO A 51 13.87 -0.37 -12.78
N GLY A 52 14.78 0.41 -12.23
CA GLY A 52 14.85 1.88 -12.19
C GLY A 52 13.55 2.65 -12.33
N GLN A 53 13.02 3.12 -11.21
CA GLN A 53 12.51 4.50 -11.19
C GLN A 53 13.50 5.30 -10.34
N MET A 54 14.40 6.06 -10.98
CA MET A 54 15.08 7.15 -10.28
C MET A 54 14.00 7.92 -9.52
N THR A 55 14.07 7.92 -8.20
CA THR A 55 13.23 8.80 -7.38
C THR A 55 13.68 10.20 -7.73
N LEU A 56 13.02 10.83 -8.70
CA LEU A 56 13.03 12.28 -8.83
C LEU A 56 12.39 12.76 -7.53
N VAL A 57 13.23 13.01 -6.55
CA VAL A 57 12.90 13.77 -5.35
C VAL A 57 12.40 15.11 -5.88
N SER A 58 11.09 15.24 -6.06
CA SER A 58 10.46 16.54 -6.18
C SER A 58 10.38 17.10 -4.77
N ASP A 59 11.55 17.48 -4.27
CA ASP A 59 11.71 18.38 -3.14
C ASP A 59 11.25 19.77 -3.60
N GLY A 60 9.93 19.93 -3.70
CA GLY A 60 9.28 21.23 -3.81
C GLY A 60 9.25 21.88 -2.43
N THR A 61 10.43 22.29 -1.97
CA THR A 61 10.64 23.09 -0.77
C THR A 61 9.97 24.46 -0.86
N SER A 62 9.52 24.94 0.30
CA SER A 62 9.34 26.36 0.70
C SER A 62 8.14 27.12 0.11
N LYS A 63 7.15 27.52 0.93
CA LYS A 63 7.12 28.68 1.85
C LYS A 63 6.86 30.00 1.10
N ASP A 64 5.88 30.74 1.62
CA ASP A 64 5.56 32.17 1.38
C ASP A 64 4.75 32.52 0.10
N ARG A 65 3.42 32.61 0.28
CA ARG A 65 2.57 33.81 0.00
C ARG A 65 1.10 33.53 0.30
#